data_AF-A0A3P7M9K8-F1
#
_entry.id   AF-A0A3P7M9K8-F1
#
_cell.length_a   1.000
_cell.length_b   1.000
_cell.length_c   1.000
_cell.angle_alpha   90.00
_cell.angle_beta   90.00
_cell.angle_gamma   90.00
#
_symmetry.space_group_name_H-M   'P 1'
#
loop_
_entity.id
_entity.type
_entity.pdbx_description
1 polymer ?
#
loop_
_entity_poly.entity_id
_entity_poly.type
_entity_poly.pdbx_seq_one_letter_code
_entity_poly.pdbx_strand_id
1 'polypeptide(L)'
;MSISLLFHQVLDLQQKVENITVYVPKLDRYASLSEICYKPLDPDFSACALFSPLEYLQTDASKLASKVGIFQCFCRKLSDDHFQAEAVIITLMTKNFLDHDSDLAAVTFAWEAAFIELVRQWKLEHLKVIVSFKAERSVEDEIDRQSHSDISTVLISYVVMFAYVSVSLGSYHSWRTIMVSISVS
;
A
#
# COMPACT_ATOMS: atom_id res chain seq x y z
N MET A 1 -0.70 4.62 27.36
CA MET A 1 -0.34 3.26 26.89
C MET A 1 1.13 3.05 27.22
N SER A 2 1.51 1.98 27.92
CA SER A 2 2.93 1.74 28.24
C SER A 2 3.69 1.36 26.95
N ILE A 3 4.90 1.89 26.76
CA ILE A 3 5.74 1.61 25.57
C ILE A 3 5.94 0.11 25.36
N SER A 4 6.07 -0.66 26.44
CA SER A 4 6.18 -2.13 26.38
C SER A 4 4.97 -2.80 25.70
N LEU A 5 3.75 -2.28 25.90
CA LEU A 5 2.55 -2.83 25.27
C LEU A 5 2.55 -2.58 23.75
N LEU A 6 3.00 -1.40 23.33
CA LEU A 6 3.12 -1.05 21.91
C LEU A 6 4.14 -1.97 21.23
N PHE A 7 5.30 -2.20 21.84
CA PHE A 7 6.31 -3.11 21.30
C PHE A 7 5.81 -4.54 21.16
N HIS A 8 5.04 -5.07 22.11
CA HIS A 8 4.41 -6.38 21.98
C HIS A 8 3.42 -6.44 20.81
N GLN A 9 2.61 -5.40 20.59
CA GLN A 9 1.68 -5.33 19.47
C GLN A 9 2.41 -5.25 18.12
N VAL A 10 3.48 -4.46 18.05
CA VAL A 10 4.30 -4.33 16.85
C VAL A 10 5.02 -5.65 16.52
N LEU A 11 5.52 -6.36 17.54
CA LEU A 11 6.14 -7.67 17.37
C LEU A 11 5.15 -8.73 16.86
N ASP A 12 3.93 -8.76 17.42
CA ASP A 12 2.85 -9.63 16.93
C ASP A 12 2.55 -9.37 15.44
N LEU A 13 2.43 -8.09 15.05
CA LEU A 13 2.19 -7.71 13.67
C LEU A 13 3.36 -8.14 12.77
N GLN A 14 4.61 -7.90 13.19
CA GLN A 14 5.79 -8.28 12.42
C GLN A 14 5.82 -9.80 12.19
N GLN A 15 5.58 -10.61 13.23
CA GLN A 15 5.55 -12.07 13.11
C GLN A 15 4.44 -12.55 12.19
N LYS A 16 3.25 -11.92 12.26
CA LYS A 16 2.13 -12.23 11.36
C LYS A 16 2.47 -11.92 9.90
N VAL A 17 3.17 -10.81 9.64
CA VAL A 17 3.59 -10.40 8.28
C VAL A 17 4.67 -11.34 7.73
N GLU A 18 5.65 -11.73 8.54
CA GLU A 18 6.72 -12.66 8.12
C GLU A 18 6.18 -14.06 7.80
N ASN A 19 5.13 -14.50 8.49
CA ASN A 19 4.52 -15.82 8.32
C ASN A 19 3.40 -15.86 7.25
N ILE A 20 3.25 -14.83 6.42
CA ILE A 20 2.27 -14.82 5.33
C ILE A 20 2.67 -15.86 4.27
N THR A 21 1.71 -16.72 3.92
CA THR A 21 1.79 -17.63 2.77
C THR A 21 0.60 -17.36 1.84
N VAL A 22 0.86 -17.29 0.53
CA VAL A 22 -0.17 -16.96 -0.47
C VAL A 22 -0.14 -17.97 -1.60
N TYR A 23 -1.32 -18.41 -2.02
CA TYR A 23 -1.48 -19.24 -3.21
C TYR A 23 -1.42 -18.37 -4.47
N VAL A 24 -0.55 -18.74 -5.42
CA VAL A 24 -0.31 -17.99 -6.65
C VAL A 24 -0.88 -18.79 -7.83
N PRO A 25 -2.01 -18.36 -8.43
CA PRO A 25 -2.67 -19.11 -9.50
C PRO A 25 -1.82 -19.35 -10.75
N LYS A 26 -0.94 -18.39 -11.08
CA LYS A 26 -0.06 -18.48 -12.25
C LYS A 26 0.96 -19.62 -12.15
N LEU A 27 1.39 -19.95 -10.94
CA LEU A 27 2.39 -21.00 -10.68
C LEU A 27 1.81 -22.25 -10.03
N ASP A 28 0.51 -22.24 -9.71
CA ASP A 28 -0.20 -23.31 -8.98
C ASP A 28 0.51 -23.78 -7.69
N ARG A 29 1.07 -22.82 -6.94
CA ARG A 29 1.80 -23.12 -5.70
C ARG A 29 1.62 -22.05 -4.63
N TYR A 30 1.91 -22.42 -3.40
CA TYR A 30 2.06 -21.46 -2.31
C TYR A 30 3.45 -20.83 -2.36
N ALA A 31 3.51 -19.55 -2.03
CA ALA A 31 4.74 -18.79 -1.93
C ALA A 31 4.78 -18.02 -0.61
N SER A 32 5.99 -17.83 -0.10
CA SER A 32 6.28 -17.12 1.15
C SER A 32 7.16 -15.90 0.91
N LEU A 33 7.21 -15.01 1.90
CA LEU A 33 8.03 -13.80 1.88
C LEU A 33 9.52 -14.08 1.56
N SER A 34 10.05 -15.21 2.06
CA SER A 34 11.46 -15.60 1.89
C SER A 34 11.92 -15.78 0.44
N GLU A 35 10.99 -15.96 -0.50
CA GLU A 35 11.28 -16.11 -1.94
C GLU A 35 11.44 -14.76 -2.64
N ILE A 36 10.68 -13.75 -2.21
CA ILE A 36 10.59 -12.43 -2.84
C ILE A 36 11.39 -11.36 -2.11
N CYS A 37 11.75 -11.58 -0.84
CA CYS A 37 12.48 -10.58 -0.06
C CYS A 37 13.92 -10.38 -0.56
N TYR A 38 14.43 -9.17 -0.37
CA TYR A 38 15.82 -8.85 -0.65
C TYR A 38 16.74 -9.46 0.42
N LYS A 39 17.84 -10.09 0.02
CA LYS A 39 18.80 -10.77 0.90
C LYS A 39 20.21 -10.26 0.59
N PRO A 40 20.83 -9.45 1.47
CA PRO A 40 22.08 -8.78 1.15
C PRO A 40 23.32 -9.70 1.23
N LEU A 41 23.24 -10.80 1.99
CA LEU A 41 24.35 -11.70 2.29
C LEU A 41 24.09 -13.12 1.77
N ASP A 42 23.18 -13.29 0.82
CA ASP A 42 22.94 -14.59 0.17
C ASP A 42 24.18 -14.98 -0.67
N PRO A 43 24.72 -16.21 -0.54
CA PRO A 43 24.13 -17.40 0.10
C PRO A 43 24.52 -17.65 1.56
N ASP A 44 25.44 -16.87 2.13
CA ASP A 44 26.00 -17.11 3.48
C ASP A 44 24.98 -16.85 4.61
N PHE A 45 24.01 -15.96 4.36
CA PHE A 45 22.93 -15.65 5.29
C PHE A 45 21.62 -15.36 4.55
N SER A 46 20.62 -16.22 4.78
CA SER A 46 19.38 -16.27 4.00
C SER A 46 18.21 -15.48 4.60
N ALA A 47 18.46 -14.60 5.57
CA ALA A 47 17.42 -13.76 6.16
C ALA A 47 17.05 -12.58 5.25
N CYS A 48 15.79 -12.16 5.35
CA CYS A 48 15.26 -11.02 4.61
C CYS A 48 15.77 -9.70 5.18
N ALA A 49 16.00 -8.72 4.31
CA ALA A 49 16.24 -7.34 4.68
C ALA A 49 14.95 -6.71 5.22
N LEU A 50 14.81 -6.78 6.53
CA LEU A 50 13.84 -6.04 7.31
C LEU A 50 14.55 -4.81 7.89
N PHE A 51 13.84 -3.71 8.03
CA PHE A 51 14.31 -2.57 8.80
C PHE A 51 13.25 -2.25 9.84
N SER A 52 13.50 -2.67 11.07
CA SER A 52 12.62 -2.45 12.22
C SER A 52 13.46 -2.13 13.45
N PRO A 53 13.00 -1.25 14.37
CA PRO A 53 13.60 -1.10 15.69
C PRO A 53 13.80 -2.44 16.43
N LEU A 54 12.93 -3.43 16.18
CA LEU A 54 13.01 -4.76 16.78
C LEU A 54 14.26 -5.55 16.37
N GLU A 55 14.86 -5.23 15.23
CA GLU A 55 16.05 -5.91 14.72
C GLU A 55 17.29 -5.59 15.56
N TYR A 56 17.36 -4.36 16.09
CA TYR A 56 18.38 -3.97 17.07
C TYR A 56 18.31 -4.79 18.37
N LEU A 57 17.12 -5.35 18.67
CA LEU A 57 16.86 -6.18 19.83
C LEU A 57 16.98 -7.68 19.56
N GLN A 58 17.40 -8.08 18.35
CA GLN A 58 17.47 -9.49 17.93
C GLN A 58 16.14 -10.23 18.15
N THR A 59 15.00 -9.52 18.01
CA THR A 59 13.64 -10.11 18.18
C THR A 59 13.38 -10.71 19.58
N ASP A 60 14.22 -10.39 20.57
CA ASP A 60 14.13 -10.89 21.94
C ASP A 60 13.48 -9.86 22.87
N ALA A 61 12.26 -10.13 23.33
CA ALA A 61 11.50 -9.23 24.21
C ALA A 61 12.15 -9.02 25.60
N SER A 62 13.06 -9.90 26.03
CA SER A 62 13.76 -9.84 27.32
C SER A 62 14.86 -8.76 27.36
N LYS A 63 15.40 -8.36 26.20
CA LYS A 63 16.44 -7.31 26.07
C LYS A 63 15.85 -5.89 26.01
N LEU A 64 14.53 -5.78 26.11
CA LEU A 64 13.74 -4.56 25.91
C LEU A 64 13.98 -3.47 26.97
N ALA A 65 14.26 -3.84 28.23
CA ALA A 65 14.39 -2.88 29.32
C ALA A 65 15.74 -2.13 29.35
N SER A 66 16.79 -2.68 28.71
CA SER A 66 18.17 -2.21 28.86
C SER A 66 18.67 -1.29 27.74
N LYS A 67 17.98 -1.21 26.58
CA LYS A 67 18.53 -0.60 25.36
C LYS A 67 17.63 0.44 24.67
N VAL A 68 16.61 0.96 25.35
CA VAL A 68 15.67 1.96 24.81
C VAL A 68 16.35 3.27 24.35
N GLY A 69 17.64 3.49 24.67
CA GLY A 69 18.38 4.71 24.32
C GLY A 69 18.97 4.80 22.90
N ILE A 70 18.78 3.84 21.99
CA ILE A 70 19.42 3.82 20.66
C ILE A 70 18.39 3.81 19.50
N PHE A 71 17.14 4.20 19.76
CA PHE A 71 16.11 4.26 18.72
C PHE A 71 16.14 5.57 17.94
N GLN A 72 17.13 5.70 17.04
CA GLN A 72 17.16 6.72 16.00
C GLN A 72 16.31 6.24 14.80
N CYS A 73 14.98 6.21 14.95
CA CYS A 73 14.09 6.18 13.79
C CYS A 73 13.63 7.61 13.50
N PHE A 74 13.94 8.08 12.30
CA PHE A 74 13.58 9.38 11.75
C PHE A 74 12.06 9.60 11.86
N CYS A 75 11.61 10.40 12.84
CA CYS A 75 10.88 11.65 12.59
C CYS A 75 10.68 12.43 13.90
N ARG A 76 11.61 13.35 14.18
CA ARG A 76 11.49 14.66 14.88
C ARG A 76 12.76 14.89 15.70
N LYS A 77 13.42 16.01 15.44
CA LYS A 77 14.54 16.50 16.25
C LYS A 77 13.98 16.83 17.63
N LEU A 78 14.39 16.09 18.66
CA LEU A 78 14.05 16.42 20.04
C LEU A 78 15.17 17.25 20.65
N SER A 79 14.82 18.45 21.10
CA SER A 79 15.65 19.22 22.02
C SER A 79 16.00 18.36 23.23
N ASP A 80 17.22 18.57 23.71
CA ASP A 80 17.88 17.91 24.83
C ASP A 80 16.89 17.42 25.90
N ASP A 81 16.99 16.12 26.21
CA ASP A 81 16.30 15.43 27.30
C ASP A 81 14.84 14.97 27.06
N HIS A 82 14.69 13.88 26.28
CA HIS A 82 13.86 12.69 26.58
C HIS A 82 13.58 11.89 25.30
N PHE A 83 14.17 10.71 25.10
CA PHE A 83 13.90 9.82 23.96
C PHE A 83 12.44 9.30 23.90
N GLN A 84 11.47 10.15 23.54
CA GLN A 84 10.09 9.79 23.30
C GLN A 84 9.87 9.61 21.79
N ALA A 85 10.09 8.37 21.32
CA ALA A 85 9.67 7.98 19.99
C ALA A 85 8.13 7.85 19.95
N GLU A 86 7.49 8.68 19.13
CA GLU A 86 6.03 8.72 18.98
C GLU A 86 5.51 7.70 17.93
N ALA A 87 6.39 7.23 17.04
CA ALA A 87 6.06 6.31 15.97
C ALA A 87 7.15 5.24 15.76
N VAL A 88 6.72 4.06 15.31
CA VAL A 88 7.59 2.96 14.89
C VAL A 88 7.40 2.76 13.40
N ILE A 89 8.51 2.65 12.67
CA ILE A 89 8.52 2.40 11.23
C ILE A 89 9.10 1.02 10.98
N ILE A 90 8.40 0.21 10.18
CA ILE A 90 8.88 -1.08 9.70
C ILE A 90 8.93 -1.00 8.18
N THR A 91 10.07 -1.33 7.60
CA THR A 91 10.26 -1.40 6.15
C THR A 91 10.67 -2.81 5.75
N LEU A 92 9.87 -3.46 4.91
CA LEU A 92 10.20 -4.72 4.25
C LEU A 92 10.70 -4.43 2.84
N MET A 93 11.86 -4.96 2.49
CA MET A 93 12.40 -4.83 1.13
C MET A 93 12.16 -6.10 0.32
N THR A 94 11.43 -5.95 -0.79
CA THR A 94 11.26 -6.98 -1.82
C THR A 94 12.27 -6.77 -2.94
N LYS A 95 12.57 -7.84 -3.68
CA LYS A 95 13.41 -7.75 -4.88
C LYS A 95 12.65 -6.98 -5.96
N ASN A 96 13.34 -6.08 -6.67
CA ASN A 96 12.78 -5.45 -7.84
C ASN A 96 12.86 -6.41 -9.05
N PHE A 97 11.84 -6.40 -9.90
CA PHE A 97 11.79 -7.21 -11.12
C PHE A 97 11.81 -6.27 -12.33
N LEU A 98 12.75 -6.51 -13.24
CA LEU A 98 12.79 -5.78 -14.51
C LEU A 98 11.63 -6.16 -15.44
N ASP A 99 11.14 -7.39 -15.27
CA ASP A 99 10.03 -7.95 -16.03
C ASP A 99 8.80 -8.12 -15.14
N HIS A 100 7.78 -7.31 -15.42
CA HIS A 100 6.49 -7.35 -14.70
C HIS A 100 5.69 -8.62 -15.00
N ASP A 101 6.02 -9.34 -16.08
CA ASP A 101 5.41 -10.63 -16.41
C ASP A 101 6.17 -11.83 -15.83
N SER A 102 7.23 -11.59 -15.06
CA SER A 102 7.97 -12.66 -14.40
C SER A 102 7.12 -13.39 -13.33
N ASP A 103 7.48 -14.64 -13.06
CA ASP A 103 6.85 -15.44 -12.03
C ASP A 103 7.01 -14.83 -10.62
N LEU A 104 8.16 -14.22 -10.35
CA LEU A 104 8.43 -13.53 -9.08
C LEU A 104 7.59 -12.26 -8.93
N ALA A 105 7.32 -11.54 -10.02
CA ALA A 105 6.41 -10.40 -9.99
C ALA A 105 4.99 -10.86 -9.62
N ALA A 106 4.48 -11.94 -10.24
CA ALA A 106 3.17 -12.49 -9.90
C ALA A 106 3.06 -12.93 -8.43
N VAL A 107 4.10 -13.57 -7.90
CA VAL A 107 4.20 -13.91 -6.47
C VAL A 107 4.18 -12.66 -5.60
N THR A 108 4.96 -11.64 -5.96
CA THR A 108 5.07 -10.39 -5.18
C THR A 108 3.76 -9.63 -5.16
N PHE A 109 3.08 -9.49 -6.30
CA PHE A 109 1.76 -8.85 -6.35
C PHE A 109 0.72 -9.58 -5.48
N ALA A 110 0.70 -10.92 -5.54
CA ALA A 110 -0.20 -11.73 -4.72
C ALA A 110 0.12 -11.59 -3.22
N TRP A 111 1.41 -11.59 -2.85
CA TRP A 111 1.85 -11.41 -1.48
C TRP A 111 1.51 -10.02 -0.94
N GLU A 112 1.74 -8.96 -1.71
CA GLU A 112 1.42 -7.58 -1.31
C GLU A 112 -0.09 -7.36 -1.10
N ALA A 113 -0.94 -8.00 -1.92
CA ALA A 113 -2.39 -7.98 -1.69
C ALA A 113 -2.77 -8.62 -0.34
N ALA A 114 -2.20 -9.79 -0.03
CA ALA A 114 -2.43 -10.46 1.25
C ALA A 114 -1.90 -9.65 2.44
N PHE A 115 -0.75 -8.98 2.27
CA PHE A 115 -0.18 -8.07 3.26
C PHE A 115 -1.13 -6.90 3.56
N ILE A 116 -1.64 -6.22 2.52
CA ILE A 116 -2.61 -5.13 2.69
C ILE A 116 -3.88 -5.62 3.40
N GLU A 117 -4.39 -6.78 3.01
CA GLU A 117 -5.57 -7.39 3.62
C GLU A 117 -5.31 -7.65 5.12
N LEU A 118 -4.20 -8.30 5.46
CA LEU A 118 -3.83 -8.63 6.83
C LEU A 118 -3.66 -7.39 7.70
N VAL A 119 -2.94 -6.36 7.22
CA VAL A 119 -2.71 -5.14 8.00
C VAL A 119 -4.01 -4.37 8.22
N ARG A 120 -4.89 -4.32 7.22
CA ARG A 120 -6.21 -3.70 7.36
C ARG A 120 -7.11 -4.48 8.34
N GLN A 121 -7.08 -5.81 8.34
CA GLN A 121 -7.79 -6.62 9.35
C GLN A 121 -7.23 -6.36 10.75
N TRP A 122 -5.91 -6.41 10.91
CA TRP A 122 -5.25 -6.15 12.18
C TRP A 122 -5.55 -4.75 12.73
N LYS A 123 -5.64 -3.75 11.86
CA LYS A 123 -6.03 -2.37 12.20
C LYS A 123 -7.45 -2.28 12.76
N LEU A 124 -8.39 -3.06 12.23
CA LEU A 124 -9.77 -3.11 12.74
C LEU A 124 -9.84 -3.76 14.11
N GLU A 125 -9.00 -4.77 14.36
CA GLU A 125 -8.90 -5.44 15.67
C GLU A 125 -8.23 -4.55 16.74
N HIS A 126 -7.32 -3.66 16.33
CA HIS A 126 -6.48 -2.86 17.24
C HIS A 126 -6.74 -1.35 17.14
N LEU A 127 -7.95 -0.93 17.52
CA LEU A 127 -8.40 0.48 17.49
C LEU A 127 -7.56 1.47 18.32
N LYS A 128 -6.72 0.99 19.25
CA LYS A 128 -5.87 1.83 20.11
C LYS A 128 -4.56 2.26 19.44
N VAL A 129 -4.19 1.64 18.32
CA VAL A 129 -2.94 1.92 17.59
C VAL A 129 -3.28 2.52 16.23
N ILE A 130 -2.67 3.65 15.89
CA ILE A 130 -2.82 4.25 14.57
C ILE A 130 -1.80 3.58 13.65
N VAL A 131 -2.30 2.79 12.69
CA VAL A 131 -1.47 2.15 11.66
C VAL A 131 -1.72 2.79 10.30
N SER A 132 -0.61 3.18 9.68
CA SER A 132 -0.50 3.62 8.29
C SER A 132 0.46 2.69 7.57
N PHE A 133 0.07 2.20 6.40
CA PHE A 133 0.85 1.26 5.61
C PHE A 133 0.85 1.70 4.14
N LYS A 134 1.88 1.29 3.40
CA LYS A 134 2.02 1.47 1.96
C LYS A 134 2.68 0.21 1.40
N ALA A 135 2.21 -0.26 0.24
CA ALA A 135 2.87 -1.27 -0.58
C ALA A 135 3.15 -0.67 -1.96
N GLU A 136 4.06 -1.25 -2.74
CA GLU A 136 4.41 -0.71 -4.05
C GLU A 136 3.18 -0.71 -4.97
N ARG A 137 2.48 -1.85 -5.08
CA ARG A 137 1.21 -1.97 -5.85
C ARG A 137 0.10 -1.00 -5.45
N SER A 138 0.16 -0.46 -4.22
CA SER A 138 -0.94 0.34 -3.67
C SER A 138 -1.06 1.69 -4.37
N VAL A 139 -0.02 2.14 -5.07
CA VAL A 139 -0.08 3.40 -5.84
C VAL A 139 -0.81 3.16 -7.15
N GLU A 140 -0.49 2.10 -7.89
CA GLU A 140 -1.16 1.73 -9.13
C GLU A 140 -2.64 1.43 -8.90
N ASP A 141 -2.96 0.65 -7.87
CA ASP A 141 -4.33 0.32 -7.51
C ASP A 141 -5.17 1.58 -7.16
N GLU A 142 -4.56 2.59 -6.54
CA GLU A 142 -5.24 3.85 -6.21
C GLU A 142 -5.39 4.76 -7.45
N ILE A 143 -4.41 4.76 -8.37
CA ILE A 143 -4.50 5.50 -9.64
C ILE A 143 -5.61 4.92 -10.53
N ASP A 144 -5.71 3.60 -10.65
CA ASP A 144 -6.77 2.95 -11.42
C ASP A 144 -8.16 3.24 -10.83
N ARG A 145 -8.25 3.34 -9.50
CA ARG A 145 -9.48 3.73 -8.79
C ARG A 145 -9.89 5.19 -9.07
N GLN A 146 -8.93 6.11 -9.12
CA GLN A 146 -9.18 7.54 -9.43
C GLN A 146 -9.60 7.72 -10.88
N SER A 147 -8.93 7.03 -11.82
CA SER A 147 -9.18 7.14 -13.27
C SER A 147 -10.64 6.83 -13.65
N HIS A 148 -11.29 5.88 -12.96
CA HIS A 148 -12.70 5.54 -13.22
C HIS A 148 -13.68 6.66 -12.81
N SER A 149 -13.32 7.52 -11.87
CA SER A 149 -14.17 8.65 -11.47
C SER A 149 -14.00 9.83 -12.42
N ASP A 150 -12.76 10.08 -12.86
CA ASP A 150 -12.44 11.19 -13.77
C ASP A 150 -13.06 11.01 -15.16
N ILE A 151 -13.09 9.80 -15.70
CA ILE A 151 -13.66 9.53 -17.05
C ILE A 151 -15.14 9.89 -17.14
N SER A 152 -15.92 9.68 -16.07
CA SER A 152 -17.35 10.01 -16.05
C SER A 152 -17.58 11.53 -16.13
N THR A 153 -16.73 12.32 -15.47
CA THR A 153 -16.78 13.78 -15.49
C THR A 153 -16.43 14.33 -16.88
N VAL A 154 -15.44 13.74 -17.55
CA VAL A 154 -15.04 14.11 -18.92
C VAL A 154 -16.16 13.80 -19.92
N LEU A 155 -16.84 12.66 -19.80
CA LEU A 155 -17.95 12.30 -20.67
C LEU A 155 -19.10 13.30 -20.58
N ILE A 156 -19.47 13.70 -19.36
CA ILE A 156 -20.56 14.66 -19.12
C ILE A 156 -20.22 16.03 -19.73
N SER A 157 -18.98 16.50 -19.59
CA SER A 157 -18.57 17.78 -20.17
C SER A 157 -18.64 17.77 -21.70
N TYR A 158 -18.24 16.67 -22.35
CA TYR A 158 -18.34 16.51 -23.81
C TYR A 158 -19.78 16.51 -24.30
N VAL A 159 -20.70 15.86 -23.58
CA VAL A 159 -22.14 15.86 -23.91
C VAL A 159 -22.72 17.27 -23.84
N VAL A 160 -22.38 18.03 -22.80
CA VAL A 160 -22.83 19.43 -22.65
C VAL A 160 -22.25 20.32 -23.75
N MET A 161 -20.96 20.18 -24.08
CA MET A 161 -20.35 20.93 -25.17
C MET A 161 -20.96 20.58 -26.53
N PHE A 162 -21.22 19.30 -26.80
CA PHE A 162 -21.87 18.85 -28.04
C PHE A 162 -23.29 19.40 -28.16
N ALA A 163 -24.06 19.36 -27.07
CA ALA A 163 -25.39 19.96 -27.02
C ALA A 163 -25.33 21.49 -27.26
N TYR A 164 -24.36 22.18 -26.66
CA TYR A 164 -24.17 23.61 -26.87
C TYR A 164 -23.84 23.94 -28.34
N VAL A 165 -22.85 23.26 -28.93
CA VAL A 165 -22.42 23.49 -30.32
C VAL A 165 -23.53 23.18 -31.32
N SER A 166 -24.26 22.07 -31.13
CA SER A 166 -25.40 21.71 -31.98
C SER A 166 -26.56 22.71 -31.89
N VAL A 167 -26.81 23.30 -30.72
CA VAL A 167 -27.80 24.39 -30.57
C VAL A 167 -27.31 25.68 -31.21
N SER A 168 -26.03 26.05 -31.03
CA SER A 168 -25.48 27.31 -31.56
C SER A 168 -25.31 27.34 -33.08
N LEU A 169 -24.99 26.20 -33.71
CA LEU A 169 -24.87 26.09 -35.16
C LEU A 169 -26.20 25.71 -35.84
N GLY A 170 -27.17 25.20 -35.08
CA GLY A 170 -28.50 24.88 -35.56
C GLY A 170 -29.30 26.15 -35.87
N SER A 171 -29.57 26.40 -37.15
CA SER A 171 -30.50 27.44 -37.60
C SER A 171 -31.96 27.00 -37.32
N TYR A 172 -32.44 27.19 -36.10
CA TYR A 172 -33.81 26.84 -35.70
C TYR A 172 -34.80 27.97 -36.06
N HIS A 173 -35.55 27.83 -37.15
CA HIS A 173 -36.53 28.81 -37.61
C HIS A 173 -37.97 28.61 -37.06
N SER A 174 -38.25 27.58 -36.26
CA SER A 174 -39.58 27.36 -35.67
C SER A 174 -39.57 26.31 -34.54
N TRP A 175 -40.23 26.62 -33.42
CA TRP A 175 -40.29 25.80 -32.19
C TRP A 175 -41.00 24.45 -32.36
N ARG A 176 -41.68 24.21 -33.49
CA ARG A 176 -42.36 22.94 -33.80
C ARG A 176 -41.46 21.89 -34.44
N THR A 177 -40.25 22.25 -34.87
CA THR A 177 -39.36 21.36 -35.63
C THR A 177 -38.18 20.83 -34.80
N ILE A 178 -38.01 21.28 -33.55
CA ILE A 178 -36.88 20.93 -32.66
C ILE A 178 -36.79 19.42 -32.40
N MET A 179 -37.92 18.72 -32.29
CA MET A 179 -37.93 17.26 -32.08
C MET A 179 -37.64 16.46 -33.36
N VAL A 180 -37.67 17.10 -34.54
CA VAL A 180 -37.45 16.44 -35.84
C VAL A 180 -36.01 16.63 -36.33
N SER A 181 -35.31 17.70 -35.94
CA SER A 181 -33.95 17.97 -36.42
C SER A 181 -32.82 17.41 -35.54
N ILE A 182 -33.13 16.62 -34.49
CA ILE A 182 -32.10 16.06 -33.59
C ILE A 182 -31.64 14.66 -33.99
N SER A 183 -32.16 14.09 -35.08
CA SER A 183 -31.59 12.88 -35.67
C SER A 183 -30.43 13.21 -36.60
N VAL A 184 -29.23 12.95 -36.09
CA VAL A 184 -28.03 12.51 -36.82
C VAL A 184 -27.47 13.51 -37.84
N SER A 185 -26.40 14.19 -37.42
CA SER A 185 -25.17 14.27 -38.22
C SER A 185 -24.06 13.55 -37.48
#